data_AF-A0A842WW78-F1
#
_entry.id   AF-A0A842WW78-F1
#
_cell.length_a   1.000
_cell.length_b   1.000
_cell.length_c   1.000
_cell.angle_alpha   90.00
_cell.angle_beta   90.00
_cell.angle_gamma   90.00
#
_symmetry.space_group_name_H-M   'P 1'
#
loop_
_entity.id
_entity.type
_entity.pdbx_description
1 polymer ?
#
loop_
_entity_poly.entity_id
_entity_poly.type
_entity_poly.pdbx_seq_one_letter_code
_entity_poly.pdbx_strand_id
1 'polypeptide(L)'
;MDFSQTIFISGLVTFAATLFSIVIYGRNIREIITEITPNTRRALMTYGAAGISMAFVPFFAVHSTMTHLVMGNSAIFLGLLFLTQINILYPNKKLANYLKIIIILLMASSVAISAYLRFVLPPTIGILMVTLLFFLGGGIISSIVLVRENPTVFSVSFLVLELVFVVAWLVSASGWLFVNPEFFIINALPLLLGASIFASIRKPVRTMLTIFLILTAFTIGSSLVIVSFQSGETIITLYSQAAILSGLAMIIPLNYFIQQAQETGTKAPRYIALVIGALSLMIMTHALSFSIYQSEGAWNQYFVWFDVVLGMFAVGAFVLAGVVMNFGNTAYSYSREFLNIYGSAIVCFAFPDVIGGRYEQEVLWLFIGFGIAAGMLLFIRTSIRIARLGAGTAAFRFILFITSALAVGIVSMFSDNFPFGIVLALLAFSVILSLANSPPVIRFISRRTSSQKEGS
;
A
#
# COMPACT_ATOMS: atom_id res chain seq x y z
N MET A 1 -19.10 -3.00 17.39
CA MET A 1 -17.64 -2.86 17.46
C MET A 1 -17.25 -1.46 17.93
N ASP A 2 -16.24 -1.30 18.80
CA ASP A 2 -15.70 0.03 19.14
C ASP A 2 -14.63 0.49 18.13
N PHE A 3 -15.06 1.27 17.14
CA PHE A 3 -14.14 1.82 16.13
C PHE A 3 -13.16 2.86 16.69
N SER A 4 -13.48 3.51 17.82
CA SER A 4 -12.54 4.45 18.46
C SER A 4 -11.31 3.71 18.99
N GLN A 5 -11.53 2.54 19.59
CA GLN A 5 -10.43 1.67 20.00
C GLN A 5 -9.66 1.11 18.80
N THR A 6 -10.35 0.84 17.68
CA THR A 6 -9.73 0.38 16.42
C THR A 6 -8.76 1.42 15.88
N ILE A 7 -9.15 2.70 15.86
CA ILE A 7 -8.26 3.83 15.55
C ILE A 7 -7.04 3.81 16.46
N PHE A 8 -7.26 3.76 17.77
CA PHE A 8 -6.18 3.88 18.75
C PHE A 8 -5.11 2.80 18.54
N ILE A 9 -5.55 1.54 18.41
CA ILE A 9 -4.64 0.42 18.13
C ILE A 9 -3.95 0.61 16.78
N SER A 10 -4.68 1.05 15.74
CA SER A 10 -4.09 1.24 14.41
C SER A 10 -3.00 2.32 14.41
N GLY A 11 -3.20 3.41 15.15
CA GLY A 11 -2.23 4.49 15.29
C GLY A 11 -0.97 4.05 16.03
N LEU A 12 -1.13 3.29 17.12
CA LEU A 12 0.00 2.72 17.87
C LEU A 12 0.80 1.73 17.03
N VAL A 13 0.12 0.85 16.29
CA VAL A 13 0.77 -0.13 15.43
C VAL A 13 1.47 0.54 14.26
N THR A 14 0.85 1.56 13.64
CA THR A 14 1.46 2.36 12.56
C THR A 14 2.67 3.15 13.06
N PHE A 15 2.59 3.75 14.25
CA PHE A 15 3.71 4.40 14.94
C PHE A 15 4.88 3.42 15.15
N ALA A 16 4.60 2.25 15.74
CA ALA A 16 5.61 1.22 16.00
C ALA A 16 6.24 0.68 14.71
N ALA A 17 5.42 0.41 13.69
CA ALA A 17 5.87 -0.04 12.37
C ALA A 17 6.82 1.00 11.73
N THR A 18 6.45 2.28 11.78
CA THR A 18 7.26 3.35 11.20
C THR A 18 8.58 3.51 11.96
N LEU A 19 8.57 3.51 13.29
CA LEU A 19 9.79 3.53 14.12
C LEU A 19 10.70 2.33 13.84
N PHE A 20 10.14 1.13 13.77
CA PHE A 20 10.92 -0.08 13.46
C PHE A 20 11.57 0.01 12.07
N SER A 21 10.83 0.52 11.07
CA SER A 21 11.37 0.78 9.74
C SER A 21 12.51 1.81 9.73
N ILE A 22 12.45 2.83 10.60
CA ILE A 22 13.52 3.82 10.75
C ILE A 22 14.76 3.22 11.43
N VAL A 23 14.58 2.30 12.38
CA VAL A 23 15.71 1.54 12.96
C VAL A 23 16.41 0.73 11.88
N ILE A 24 15.66 0.04 11.01
CA ILE A 24 16.21 -0.68 9.86
C ILE A 24 16.94 0.29 8.92
N TYR A 25 16.33 1.43 8.60
CA TYR A 25 16.97 2.48 7.81
C TYR A 25 18.31 2.92 8.41
N GLY A 26 18.32 3.27 9.70
CA GLY A 26 19.52 3.72 10.41
C GLY A 26 20.64 2.69 10.38
N ARG A 27 20.31 1.40 10.53
CA ARG A 27 21.25 0.30 10.39
C ARG A 27 21.83 0.23 8.96
N ASN A 28 20.99 0.28 7.94
CA ASN A 28 21.41 0.21 6.53
C ASN A 28 22.28 1.41 6.11
N ILE A 29 22.05 2.59 6.70
CA ILE A 29 22.86 3.78 6.44
C ILE A 29 24.19 3.73 7.19
N ARG A 30 24.22 3.23 8.43
CA ARG A 30 25.45 3.09 9.22
C ARG A 30 26.50 2.25 8.48
N GLU A 31 26.08 1.26 7.72
CA GLU A 31 26.97 0.40 6.92
C GLU A 31 27.73 1.15 5.81
N ILE A 32 27.22 2.29 5.32
CA ILE A 32 27.84 3.06 4.21
C ILE A 32 28.27 4.46 4.60
N ILE A 33 28.03 4.87 5.85
CA ILE A 33 28.15 6.28 6.25
C ILE A 33 29.58 6.82 6.16
N THR A 34 30.57 5.92 6.23
CA THR A 34 32.00 6.23 6.09
C THR A 34 32.47 6.33 4.64
N GLU A 35 31.68 5.81 3.69
CA GLU A 35 32.04 5.71 2.26
C GLU A 35 31.42 6.83 1.41
N ILE A 36 30.54 7.64 2.00
CA ILE A 36 29.77 8.68 1.31
C ILE A 36 30.26 10.09 1.63
N THR A 37 29.99 11.03 0.72
CA THR A 37 30.35 12.43 0.92
C THR A 37 29.63 13.05 2.14
N PRO A 38 30.19 14.08 2.79
CA PRO A 38 29.55 14.75 3.92
C PRO A 38 28.15 15.30 3.61
N ASN A 39 27.92 15.77 2.38
CA ASN A 39 26.62 16.30 1.96
C ASN A 39 25.59 15.17 1.78
N THR A 40 25.98 14.05 1.16
CA THR A 40 25.13 12.85 1.08
C THR A 40 24.81 12.31 2.47
N ARG A 41 25.80 12.28 3.37
CA ARG A 41 25.60 11.89 4.77
C ARG A 41 24.58 12.78 5.47
N ARG A 42 24.70 14.11 5.33
CA ARG A 42 23.72 15.06 5.89
C ARG A 42 22.32 14.81 5.32
N ALA A 43 22.20 14.68 4.00
CA ALA A 43 20.92 14.38 3.36
C ALA A 43 20.28 13.09 3.90
N LEU A 44 21.03 12.00 4.01
CA LEU A 44 20.52 10.74 4.56
C LEU A 44 20.14 10.84 6.04
N MET A 45 20.89 11.60 6.85
CA MET A 45 20.54 11.83 8.25
C MET A 45 19.27 12.69 8.37
N THR A 46 19.13 13.75 7.57
CA THR A 46 17.93 14.59 7.53
C THR A 46 16.71 13.79 7.04
N TYR A 47 16.88 12.91 6.06
CA TYR A 47 15.83 12.01 5.60
C TYR A 47 15.36 11.05 6.71
N GLY A 48 16.30 10.46 7.45
CA GLY A 48 15.98 9.62 8.61
C GLY A 48 15.25 10.40 9.71
N ALA A 49 15.66 11.64 9.98
CA ALA A 49 14.98 12.53 10.93
C ALA A 49 13.56 12.89 10.47
N ALA A 50 13.36 13.08 9.16
CA ALA A 50 12.02 13.22 8.59
C ALA A 50 11.17 11.98 8.90
N GLY A 51 11.72 10.77 8.68
CA GLY A 51 11.07 9.52 9.07
C GLY A 51 10.63 9.50 10.55
N ILE A 52 11.51 9.91 11.47
CA ILE A 52 11.16 9.97 12.91
C ILE A 52 9.94 10.87 13.13
N SER A 53 9.95 12.07 12.55
CA SER A 53 8.82 12.98 12.63
C SER A 53 7.55 12.36 12.03
N MET A 54 7.64 11.73 10.86
CA MET A 54 6.52 11.01 10.23
C MET A 54 5.92 9.95 11.16
N ALA A 55 6.75 9.22 11.92
CA ALA A 55 6.27 8.19 12.84
C ALA A 55 5.34 8.77 13.92
N PHE A 56 5.59 9.99 14.42
CA PHE A 56 4.77 10.61 15.47
C PHE A 56 3.41 11.15 14.99
N VAL A 57 3.21 11.30 13.67
CA VAL A 57 1.92 11.75 13.11
C VAL A 57 0.75 10.83 13.50
N PRO A 58 0.78 9.51 13.24
CA PRO A 58 -0.29 8.60 13.66
C PRO A 58 -0.47 8.58 15.18
N PHE A 59 0.61 8.72 15.95
CA PHE A 59 0.52 8.77 17.42
C PHE A 59 -0.27 9.98 17.90
N PHE A 60 0.02 11.18 17.41
CA PHE A 60 -0.75 12.39 17.77
C PHE A 60 -2.16 12.37 17.20
N ALA A 61 -2.36 11.80 16.02
CA ALA A 61 -3.65 11.75 15.33
C ALA A 61 -4.70 10.94 16.10
N VAL A 62 -4.31 9.94 16.89
CA VAL A 62 -5.25 9.10 17.65
C VAL A 62 -5.58 9.63 19.04
N HIS A 63 -4.92 10.69 19.50
CA HIS A 63 -5.19 11.33 20.79
C HIS A 63 -5.89 12.67 20.56
N SER A 64 -7.18 12.77 20.93
CA SER A 64 -7.99 13.99 20.70
C SER A 64 -7.39 15.24 21.34
N THR A 65 -6.72 15.10 22.48
CA THR A 65 -6.04 16.20 23.17
C THR A 65 -4.75 16.63 22.47
N MET A 66 -4.14 15.78 21.64
CA MET A 66 -2.85 16.02 20.99
C MET A 66 -2.95 16.24 19.47
N THR A 67 -4.13 16.13 18.87
CA THR A 67 -4.36 16.26 17.41
C THR A 67 -3.75 17.53 16.82
N HIS A 68 -3.72 18.59 17.61
CA HIS A 68 -3.11 19.85 17.23
C HIS A 68 -1.61 19.80 16.94
N LEU A 69 -0.89 18.86 17.56
CA LEU A 69 0.54 18.63 17.34
C LEU A 69 0.81 18.00 15.97
N VAL A 70 -0.20 17.42 15.32
CA VAL A 70 -0.10 16.84 13.97
C VAL A 70 0.41 17.87 12.98
N MET A 71 -0.11 19.11 12.99
CA MET A 71 0.29 20.13 12.01
C MET A 71 1.75 20.58 12.22
N GLY A 72 2.17 20.81 13.46
CA GLY A 72 3.56 21.17 13.77
C GLY A 72 4.54 20.03 13.44
N ASN A 73 4.16 18.79 13.74
CA ASN A 73 4.96 17.63 13.39
C ASN A 73 4.99 17.36 11.88
N SER A 74 3.89 17.58 11.17
CA SER A 74 3.85 17.53 9.70
C SER A 74 4.78 18.57 9.06
N ALA A 75 4.89 19.75 9.67
CA ALA A 75 5.80 20.79 9.22
C ALA A 75 7.27 20.39 9.44
N ILE A 76 7.58 19.71 10.55
CA ILE A 76 8.91 19.11 10.76
C ILE A 76 9.21 18.08 9.68
N PHE A 77 8.29 17.14 9.44
CA PHE A 77 8.46 16.10 8.42
C PHE A 77 8.70 16.67 7.02
N LEU A 78 7.78 17.50 6.52
CA LEU A 78 7.87 18.10 5.19
C LEU A 78 9.06 19.04 5.07
N GLY A 79 9.35 19.82 6.11
CA GLY A 79 10.52 20.71 6.15
C GLY A 79 11.84 19.93 6.09
N LEU A 80 11.97 18.81 6.79
CA LEU A 80 13.15 17.95 6.74
C LEU A 80 13.27 17.22 5.39
N LEU A 81 12.17 16.76 4.78
CA LEU A 81 12.20 16.21 3.42
C LEU A 81 12.68 17.26 2.41
N PHE A 82 12.11 18.47 2.46
CA PHE A 82 12.52 19.55 1.58
C PHE A 82 13.99 19.94 1.81
N LEU A 83 14.43 20.02 3.07
CA LEU A 83 15.83 20.27 3.41
C LEU A 83 16.76 19.19 2.86
N THR A 84 16.32 17.93 2.89
CA THR A 84 17.06 16.79 2.29
C THR A 84 17.25 17.01 0.80
N GLN A 85 16.20 17.36 0.07
CA GLN A 85 16.25 17.57 -1.38
C GLN A 85 17.15 18.76 -1.75
N ILE A 86 17.06 19.87 -1.01
CA ILE A 86 17.94 21.04 -1.21
C ILE A 86 19.41 20.68 -0.96
N ASN A 87 19.70 19.83 0.04
CA ASN A 87 21.07 19.35 0.28
C ASN A 87 21.62 18.48 -0.87
N ILE A 88 20.74 17.78 -1.61
CA ILE A 88 21.12 16.97 -2.77
C ILE A 88 21.28 17.84 -4.02
N LEU A 89 20.30 18.69 -4.32
CA LEU A 89 20.29 19.52 -5.54
C LEU A 89 21.33 20.64 -5.52
N TYR A 90 21.56 21.25 -4.34
CA TYR A 90 22.37 22.47 -4.22
C TYR A 90 23.39 22.37 -3.07
N PRO A 91 24.36 21.44 -3.15
CA PRO A 91 25.28 21.15 -2.04
C PRO A 91 26.14 22.35 -1.60
N ASN A 92 26.53 23.24 -2.51
CA ASN A 92 27.52 24.31 -2.24
C ASN A 92 27.11 25.72 -2.73
N LYS A 93 25.81 25.98 -2.95
CA LYS A 93 25.34 27.32 -3.41
C LYS A 93 25.00 28.21 -2.21
N LYS A 94 25.48 29.46 -2.19
CA LYS A 94 25.16 30.45 -1.15
C LYS A 94 23.64 30.62 -0.96
N LEU A 95 22.89 30.69 -2.06
CA LEU A 95 21.43 30.78 -2.05
C LEU A 95 20.77 29.58 -1.33
N ALA A 96 21.33 28.38 -1.48
CA ALA A 96 20.83 27.19 -0.81
C ALA A 96 21.03 27.27 0.71
N ASN A 97 22.10 27.90 1.20
CA ASN A 97 22.29 28.08 2.64
C ASN A 97 21.26 29.04 3.26
N TYR A 98 20.91 30.14 2.56
CA TYR A 98 19.82 31.01 3.01
C TYR A 98 18.48 30.27 3.04
N LEU A 99 18.17 29.49 2.00
CA LEU A 99 16.95 28.69 1.95
C LEU A 99 16.90 27.66 3.10
N LYS A 100 18.01 26.98 3.41
CA LYS A 100 18.10 26.04 4.55
C LYS A 100 17.76 26.73 5.88
N ILE A 101 18.28 27.93 6.11
CA ILE A 101 17.98 28.72 7.32
C ILE A 101 16.49 29.07 7.37
N ILE A 102 15.91 29.53 6.26
CA ILE A 102 14.48 29.85 6.17
C ILE A 102 13.64 28.61 6.49
N ILE A 103 13.96 27.45 5.91
CA ILE A 103 13.26 26.19 6.19
C ILE A 103 13.30 25.85 7.67
N ILE A 104 14.47 25.94 8.32
CA ILE A 104 14.62 25.66 9.75
C ILE A 104 13.81 26.64 10.61
N LEU A 105 13.82 27.93 10.28
CA LEU A 105 13.05 28.95 11.00
C LEU A 105 11.54 28.72 10.86
N LEU A 106 11.08 28.36 9.65
CA LEU A 106 9.67 28.04 9.38
C LEU A 106 9.23 26.74 10.08
N MET A 107 10.10 25.74 10.20
CA MET A 107 9.84 24.54 11.00
C MET A 107 9.70 24.91 12.48
N ALA A 108 10.64 25.68 13.02
CA ALA A 108 10.63 26.09 14.43
C ALA A 108 9.39 26.94 14.76
N SER A 109 9.02 27.89 13.90
CA SER A 109 7.81 28.70 14.06
C SER A 109 6.54 27.83 13.98
N SER A 110 6.49 26.86 13.07
CA SER A 110 5.35 25.94 12.94
C SER A 110 5.12 25.11 14.21
N VAL A 111 6.20 24.63 14.84
CA VAL A 111 6.15 23.91 16.11
C VAL A 111 5.66 24.83 17.23
N ALA A 112 6.21 26.04 17.34
CA ALA A 112 5.80 27.01 18.35
C ALA A 112 4.32 27.40 18.20
N ILE A 113 3.85 27.60 16.96
CA ILE A 113 2.44 27.89 16.66
C ILE A 113 1.55 26.72 17.08
N SER A 114 1.89 25.52 16.63
CA SER A 114 1.10 24.31 16.86
C SER A 114 0.98 23.98 18.36
N ALA A 115 2.08 24.07 19.11
CA ALA A 115 2.13 23.73 20.52
C ALA A 115 1.56 24.82 21.45
N TYR A 116 1.79 26.11 21.14
CA TYR A 116 1.50 27.20 22.09
C TYR A 116 0.62 28.31 21.50
N LEU A 117 1.03 28.91 20.37
CA LEU A 117 0.46 30.19 19.94
C LEU A 117 -0.96 30.08 19.37
N ARG A 118 -1.38 28.89 18.93
CA ARG A 118 -2.73 28.70 18.35
C ARG A 118 -3.87 28.97 19.34
N PHE A 119 -3.63 28.82 20.64
CA PHE A 119 -4.64 29.08 21.67
C PHE A 119 -4.78 30.56 22.01
N VAL A 120 -3.81 31.37 21.59
CA VAL A 120 -3.71 32.78 21.96
C VAL A 120 -4.00 33.68 20.76
N LEU A 121 -3.70 33.23 19.53
CA LEU A 121 -3.77 34.03 18.32
C LEU A 121 -4.51 33.29 17.19
N PRO A 122 -5.79 33.60 16.93
CA PRO A 122 -6.60 32.96 15.87
C PRO A 122 -5.97 32.92 14.46
N PRO A 123 -5.26 33.96 13.94
CA PRO A 123 -4.71 33.91 12.58
C PRO A 123 -3.50 32.97 12.42
N THR A 124 -2.96 32.40 13.51
CA THR A 124 -1.74 31.57 13.46
C THR A 124 -1.94 30.24 12.74
N ILE A 125 -3.16 29.70 12.69
CA ILE A 125 -3.47 28.48 11.93
C ILE A 125 -3.28 28.72 10.42
N GLY A 126 -3.65 29.91 9.91
CA GLY A 126 -3.43 30.27 8.51
C GLY A 126 -1.95 30.33 8.14
N ILE A 127 -1.12 30.89 9.02
CA ILE A 127 0.34 30.94 8.84
C ILE A 127 0.94 29.53 8.79
N LEU A 128 0.44 28.62 9.64
CA LEU A 128 0.86 27.22 9.65
C LEU A 128 0.49 26.49 8.36
N MET A 129 -0.72 26.72 7.84
CA MET A 129 -1.15 26.17 6.53
C MET A 129 -0.28 26.69 5.38
N VAL A 130 0.01 27.99 5.34
CA VAL A 130 0.89 28.57 4.31
C VAL A 130 2.29 27.96 4.39
N THR A 131 2.81 27.74 5.60
CA THR A 131 4.13 27.11 5.79
C THR A 131 4.15 25.67 5.30
N LEU A 132 3.11 24.89 5.61
CA LEU A 132 2.97 23.52 5.12
C LEU A 132 2.84 23.44 3.60
N LEU A 133 2.07 24.35 3.00
CA LEU A 133 1.95 24.47 1.54
C LEU A 133 3.28 24.89 0.90
N PHE A 134 4.04 25.77 1.54
CA PHE A 134 5.39 26.13 1.08
C PHE A 134 6.33 24.92 1.08
N PHE A 135 6.35 24.12 2.16
CA PHE A 135 7.16 22.90 2.21
C PHE A 135 6.70 21.85 1.21
N LEU A 136 5.39 21.62 1.09
CA LEU A 136 4.83 20.66 0.15
C LEU A 136 5.10 21.07 -1.31
N GLY A 137 4.82 22.32 -1.68
CA GLY A 137 5.01 22.83 -3.02
C GLY A 137 6.49 22.89 -3.42
N GLY A 138 7.34 23.44 -2.54
CA GLY A 138 8.78 23.47 -2.75
C GLY A 138 9.39 22.06 -2.81
N GLY A 139 8.88 21.16 -1.97
CA GLY A 139 9.24 19.75 -1.92
C GLY A 139 8.90 19.03 -3.23
N ILE A 140 7.65 19.09 -3.68
CA ILE A 140 7.20 18.46 -4.93
C ILE A 140 8.01 18.96 -6.13
N ILE A 141 8.23 20.28 -6.24
CA ILE A 141 9.03 20.86 -7.33
C ILE A 141 10.46 20.29 -7.29
N SER A 142 11.08 20.24 -6.10
CA SER A 142 12.44 19.73 -5.94
C SER A 142 12.52 18.22 -6.20
N SER A 143 11.51 17.45 -5.78
CA SER A 143 11.36 16.03 -6.08
C SER A 143 11.25 15.76 -7.58
N ILE A 144 10.46 16.56 -8.32
CA ILE A 144 10.35 16.45 -9.79
C ILE A 144 11.69 16.72 -10.45
N VAL A 145 12.41 17.77 -10.02
CA VAL A 145 13.76 18.08 -10.53
C VAL A 145 14.72 16.93 -10.23
N LEU A 146 14.72 16.39 -9.01
CA LEU A 146 15.56 15.25 -8.62
C LEU A 146 15.28 13.99 -9.45
N VAL A 147 14.00 13.66 -9.68
CA VAL A 147 13.61 12.51 -10.49
C VAL A 147 14.03 12.70 -11.95
N ARG A 148 13.92 13.93 -12.47
CA ARG A 148 14.34 14.25 -13.85
C ARG A 148 15.85 14.18 -14.03
N GLU A 149 16.62 14.73 -13.09
CA GLU A 149 18.07 14.80 -13.19
C GLU A 149 18.75 13.48 -12.82
N ASN A 150 18.25 12.78 -11.80
CA ASN A 150 18.83 11.55 -11.27
C ASN A 150 17.72 10.56 -10.86
N PRO A 151 17.10 9.84 -11.82
CA PRO A 151 16.02 8.90 -11.53
C PRO A 151 16.58 7.68 -10.77
N THR A 152 16.30 7.63 -9.48
CA THR A 152 16.66 6.53 -8.58
C THR A 152 15.45 6.20 -7.71
N VAL A 153 15.43 5.00 -7.12
CA VAL A 153 14.38 4.63 -6.15
C VAL A 153 14.32 5.64 -5.00
N PHE A 154 15.47 6.21 -4.62
CA PHE A 154 15.56 7.23 -3.59
C PHE A 154 14.95 8.57 -4.03
N SER A 155 15.22 9.06 -5.24
CA SER A 155 14.63 10.31 -5.72
C SER A 155 13.11 10.20 -5.93
N VAL A 156 12.65 9.07 -6.49
CA VAL A 156 11.20 8.79 -6.65
C VAL A 156 10.50 8.68 -5.29
N SER A 157 11.19 8.18 -4.26
CA SER A 157 10.60 8.04 -2.93
C SER A 157 10.17 9.36 -2.30
N PHE A 158 10.86 10.48 -2.58
CA PHE A 158 10.45 11.79 -2.10
C PHE A 158 9.09 12.18 -2.64
N LEU A 159 8.91 12.08 -3.97
CA LEU A 159 7.64 12.42 -4.61
C LEU A 159 6.51 11.53 -4.09
N VAL A 160 6.75 10.22 -3.95
CA VAL A 160 5.76 9.28 -3.43
C VAL A 160 5.39 9.62 -1.99
N LEU A 161 6.37 9.87 -1.12
CA LEU A 161 6.14 10.25 0.28
C LEU A 161 5.35 11.55 0.38
N GLU A 162 5.73 12.58 -0.38
CA GLU A 162 5.05 13.88 -0.34
C GLU A 162 3.60 13.78 -0.77
N LEU A 163 3.33 13.14 -1.92
CA LEU A 163 1.96 13.00 -2.45
C LEU A 163 1.07 12.19 -1.52
N VAL A 164 1.60 11.08 -1.01
CA VAL A 164 0.81 10.14 -0.20
C VAL A 164 0.60 10.70 1.22
N PHE A 165 1.58 11.43 1.77
CA PHE A 165 1.46 12.06 3.08
C PHE A 165 0.39 13.15 3.14
N VAL A 166 0.05 13.83 2.03
CA VAL A 166 -1.03 14.82 2.01
C VAL A 166 -2.34 14.24 2.55
N VAL A 167 -2.66 13.00 2.17
CA VAL A 167 -3.89 12.33 2.63
C VAL A 167 -3.88 12.13 4.14
N ALA A 168 -2.80 11.54 4.67
CA ALA A 168 -2.67 11.32 6.11
C ALA A 168 -2.65 12.62 6.91
N TRP A 169 -2.00 13.67 6.39
CA TRP A 169 -1.97 14.99 7.00
C TRP A 169 -3.37 15.62 7.07
N LEU A 170 -4.09 15.71 5.96
CA LEU A 170 -5.42 16.33 5.91
C LEU A 170 -6.42 15.61 6.83
N VAL A 171 -6.42 14.28 6.79
CA VAL A 171 -7.31 13.44 7.60
C VAL A 171 -6.97 13.54 9.09
N SER A 172 -5.70 13.55 9.45
CA SER A 172 -5.27 13.68 10.85
C SER A 172 -5.50 15.09 11.40
N ALA A 173 -5.18 16.12 10.62
CA ALA A 173 -5.20 17.50 11.08
C ALA A 173 -6.61 18.09 11.21
N SER A 174 -7.57 17.58 10.42
CA SER A 174 -8.98 17.98 10.49
C SER A 174 -9.73 17.35 11.67
N GLY A 175 -9.18 16.32 12.30
CA GLY A 175 -9.88 15.53 13.31
C GLY A 175 -10.99 14.63 12.73
N TRP A 176 -11.06 14.49 11.40
CA TRP A 176 -12.11 13.74 10.71
C TRP A 176 -12.21 12.28 11.17
N LEU A 177 -11.09 11.67 11.56
CA LEU A 177 -11.03 10.32 12.11
C LEU A 177 -11.76 10.16 13.46
N PHE A 178 -11.87 11.21 14.27
CA PHE A 178 -12.67 11.12 15.50
C PHE A 178 -14.16 11.09 15.23
N VAL A 179 -14.58 11.62 14.08
CA VAL A 179 -15.97 11.62 13.63
C VAL A 179 -16.31 10.36 12.85
N ASN A 180 -15.36 9.84 12.07
CA ASN A 180 -15.54 8.67 11.20
C ASN A 180 -14.45 7.62 11.47
N PRO A 181 -14.48 6.98 12.66
CA PRO A 181 -13.39 6.16 13.14
C PRO A 181 -13.13 4.87 12.34
N GLU A 182 -14.16 4.35 11.68
CA GLU A 182 -14.12 3.22 10.77
C GLU A 182 -13.18 3.44 9.58
N PHE A 183 -12.83 4.68 9.26
CA PHE A 183 -11.92 5.05 8.18
C PHE A 183 -10.44 5.21 8.58
N PHE A 184 -10.02 4.64 9.70
CA PHE A 184 -8.64 4.70 10.19
C PHE A 184 -7.58 4.34 9.13
N ILE A 185 -7.92 3.45 8.20
CA ILE A 185 -7.00 2.95 7.18
C ILE A 185 -6.56 4.03 6.19
N ILE A 186 -7.37 5.08 5.98
CA ILE A 186 -7.03 6.22 5.11
C ILE A 186 -5.81 6.97 5.64
N ASN A 187 -5.63 7.02 6.97
CA ASN A 187 -4.45 7.60 7.61
C ASN A 187 -3.29 6.60 7.65
N ALA A 188 -3.57 5.35 8.01
CA ALA A 188 -2.52 4.34 8.17
C ALA A 188 -1.82 4.01 6.84
N LEU A 189 -2.54 3.76 5.75
CA LEU A 189 -1.94 3.31 4.47
C LEU A 189 -0.80 4.21 3.96
N PRO A 190 -0.98 5.55 3.91
CA PRO A 190 0.13 6.45 3.58
C PRO A 190 1.38 6.29 4.42
N LEU A 191 1.18 6.13 5.73
CA LEU A 191 2.26 6.04 6.69
C LEU A 191 2.98 4.69 6.60
N LEU A 192 2.23 3.61 6.39
CA LEU A 192 2.78 2.27 6.16
C LEU A 192 3.55 2.17 4.84
N LEU A 193 3.11 2.88 3.79
CA LEU A 193 3.88 3.00 2.56
C LEU A 193 5.21 3.71 2.84
N GLY A 194 5.21 4.81 3.58
CA GLY A 194 6.45 5.47 3.96
C GLY A 194 7.36 4.60 4.83
N ALA A 195 6.80 3.90 5.82
CA ALA A 195 7.52 2.91 6.62
C ALA A 195 8.17 1.84 5.72
N SER A 196 7.47 1.36 4.69
CA SER A 196 8.01 0.38 3.74
C SER A 196 9.17 0.95 2.90
N ILE A 197 9.12 2.22 2.51
CA ILE A 197 10.19 2.93 1.79
C ILE A 197 11.44 3.01 2.68
N PHE A 198 11.29 3.45 3.94
CA PHE A 198 12.43 3.53 4.87
C PHE A 198 13.08 2.16 5.11
N ALA A 199 12.29 1.11 5.36
CA ALA A 199 12.81 -0.23 5.61
C ALA A 199 13.42 -0.92 4.36
N SER A 200 13.09 -0.43 3.17
CA SER A 200 13.57 -0.96 1.88
C SER A 200 14.64 -0.09 1.21
N ILE A 201 15.15 0.94 1.91
CA ILE A 201 16.30 1.72 1.41
C ILE A 201 17.44 0.75 1.02
N ARG A 202 18.02 0.93 -0.16
CA ARG A 202 19.08 0.08 -0.74
C ARG A 202 18.67 -1.38 -1.04
N LYS A 203 17.40 -1.75 -0.90
CA LYS A 203 16.88 -3.07 -1.28
C LYS A 203 16.13 -2.99 -2.62
N PRO A 204 15.91 -4.12 -3.32
CA PRO A 204 15.10 -4.12 -4.52
C PRO A 204 13.66 -3.69 -4.22
N VAL A 205 13.02 -2.98 -5.17
CA VAL A 205 11.65 -2.43 -5.05
C VAL A 205 10.61 -3.47 -4.60
N ARG A 206 10.80 -4.75 -4.95
CA ARG A 206 9.93 -5.85 -4.48
C ARG A 206 9.81 -5.93 -2.95
N THR A 207 10.89 -5.56 -2.26
CA THR A 207 10.96 -5.55 -0.80
C THR A 207 10.07 -4.46 -0.21
N MET A 208 9.99 -3.31 -0.89
CA MET A 208 9.08 -2.22 -0.49
C MET A 208 7.62 -2.69 -0.52
N LEU A 209 7.18 -3.27 -1.63
CA LEU A 209 5.80 -3.77 -1.76
C LEU A 209 5.50 -4.89 -0.76
N THR A 210 6.44 -5.81 -0.56
CA THR A 210 6.29 -6.90 0.43
C THR A 210 6.14 -6.36 1.84
N ILE A 211 7.03 -5.45 2.26
CA ILE A 211 6.96 -4.85 3.59
C ILE A 211 5.66 -4.05 3.73
N PHE A 212 5.27 -3.28 2.71
CA PHE A 212 4.00 -2.56 2.71
C PHE A 212 2.81 -3.49 2.97
N LEU A 213 2.68 -4.60 2.24
CA LEU A 213 1.58 -5.55 2.43
C LEU A 213 1.62 -6.22 3.80
N ILE A 214 2.80 -6.60 4.30
CA ILE A 214 2.95 -7.17 5.65
C ILE A 214 2.51 -6.16 6.71
N LEU A 215 2.95 -4.91 6.60
CA LEU A 215 2.60 -3.86 7.55
C LEU A 215 1.11 -3.53 7.50
N THR A 216 0.52 -3.43 6.31
CA THR A 216 -0.93 -3.23 6.14
C THR A 216 -1.74 -4.37 6.74
N ALA A 217 -1.32 -5.62 6.48
CA ALA A 217 -1.93 -6.81 7.05
C ALA A 217 -1.87 -6.79 8.58
N PHE A 218 -0.71 -6.43 9.14
CA PHE A 218 -0.52 -6.35 10.57
C PHE A 218 -1.37 -5.24 11.19
N THR A 219 -1.36 -4.03 10.63
CA THR A 219 -2.16 -2.91 11.15
C THR A 219 -3.66 -3.19 11.10
N ILE A 220 -4.20 -3.59 9.95
CA ILE A 220 -5.64 -3.91 9.84
C ILE A 220 -5.97 -5.10 10.74
N GLY A 221 -5.18 -6.18 10.65
CA GLY A 221 -5.40 -7.40 11.42
C GLY A 221 -5.38 -7.17 12.91
N SER A 222 -4.35 -6.54 13.46
CA SER A 222 -4.28 -6.26 14.90
C SER A 222 -5.42 -5.37 15.37
N SER A 223 -5.75 -4.32 14.60
CA SER A 223 -6.81 -3.38 14.99
C SER A 223 -8.18 -4.05 15.00
N LEU A 224 -8.52 -4.82 13.95
CA LEU A 224 -9.82 -5.48 13.87
C LEU A 224 -9.92 -6.67 14.83
N VAL A 225 -8.90 -7.53 14.89
CA VAL A 225 -8.93 -8.77 15.67
C VAL A 225 -8.95 -8.49 17.17
N ILE A 226 -8.11 -7.57 17.66
CA ILE A 226 -8.05 -7.28 19.10
C ILE A 226 -9.39 -6.69 19.58
N VAL A 227 -9.92 -5.70 18.86
CA VAL A 227 -11.16 -5.01 19.24
C VAL A 227 -12.37 -5.93 19.15
N SER A 228 -12.53 -6.65 18.04
CA SER A 228 -13.66 -7.58 17.87
C SER A 228 -13.61 -8.72 18.90
N PHE A 229 -12.42 -9.24 19.21
CA PHE A 229 -12.24 -10.28 20.23
C PHE A 229 -12.64 -9.77 21.61
N GLN A 230 -12.20 -8.57 21.99
CA GLN A 230 -12.58 -7.96 23.27
C GLN A 230 -14.07 -7.64 23.35
N SER A 231 -14.70 -7.34 22.20
CA SER A 231 -16.14 -7.07 22.09
C SER A 231 -17.00 -8.34 21.98
N GLY A 232 -16.39 -9.54 21.92
CA GLY A 232 -17.11 -10.81 21.73
C GLY A 232 -17.65 -11.06 20.32
N GLU A 233 -17.25 -10.26 19.32
CA GLU A 233 -17.73 -10.31 17.94
C GLU A 233 -17.01 -11.39 17.12
N THR A 234 -17.30 -12.65 17.45
CA THR A 234 -16.58 -13.83 16.93
C THR A 234 -16.57 -13.93 15.40
N ILE A 235 -17.66 -13.53 14.73
CA ILE A 235 -17.77 -13.53 13.26
C ILE A 235 -16.72 -12.58 12.65
N ILE A 236 -16.63 -11.36 13.17
CA ILE A 236 -15.66 -10.35 12.70
C ILE A 236 -14.23 -10.81 12.98
N THR A 237 -13.97 -11.35 14.18
CA THR A 237 -12.66 -11.85 14.58
C THR A 237 -12.16 -12.94 13.63
N LEU A 238 -12.97 -13.98 13.40
CA LEU A 238 -12.59 -15.11 12.56
C LEU A 238 -12.45 -14.70 11.09
N TYR A 239 -13.36 -13.87 10.58
CA TYR A 239 -13.27 -13.36 9.21
C TYR A 239 -11.99 -12.56 8.98
N SER A 240 -11.71 -11.61 9.88
CA SER A 240 -10.52 -10.76 9.79
C SER A 240 -9.25 -11.59 9.84
N GLN A 241 -9.15 -12.58 10.72
CA GLN A 241 -8.00 -13.50 10.74
C GLN A 241 -7.84 -14.25 9.42
N ALA A 242 -8.91 -14.85 8.90
CA ALA A 242 -8.88 -15.59 7.64
C ALA A 242 -8.49 -14.69 6.45
N ALA A 243 -9.07 -13.49 6.36
CA ALA A 243 -8.80 -12.51 5.31
C ALA A 243 -7.33 -12.03 5.35
N ILE A 244 -6.82 -11.70 6.53
CA ILE A 244 -5.44 -11.25 6.73
C ILE A 244 -4.43 -12.36 6.41
N LEU A 245 -4.67 -13.59 6.88
CA LEU A 245 -3.85 -14.75 6.52
C LEU A 245 -3.86 -15.01 5.01
N SER A 246 -5.02 -14.81 4.37
CA SER A 246 -5.16 -14.97 2.93
C SER A 246 -4.36 -13.93 2.14
N GLY A 247 -4.43 -12.66 2.55
CA GLY A 247 -3.61 -11.61 1.98
C GLY A 247 -2.10 -11.86 2.19
N LEU A 248 -1.70 -12.29 3.39
CA LEU A 248 -0.29 -12.62 3.68
C LEU A 248 0.22 -13.80 2.84
N ALA A 249 -0.60 -14.83 2.63
CA ALA A 249 -0.23 -15.98 1.81
C ALA A 249 0.07 -15.59 0.36
N MET A 250 -0.61 -14.58 -0.18
CA MET A 250 -0.38 -14.05 -1.52
C MET A 250 0.98 -13.35 -1.71
N ILE A 251 1.64 -12.94 -0.62
CA ILE A 251 2.96 -12.27 -0.70
C ILE A 251 4.06 -13.19 -1.23
N ILE A 252 3.95 -14.50 -0.97
CA ILE A 252 4.92 -15.50 -1.44
C ILE A 252 4.97 -15.56 -2.98
N PRO A 253 3.86 -15.86 -3.69
CA PRO A 253 3.87 -15.88 -5.15
C PRO A 253 4.12 -14.49 -5.75
N LEU A 254 3.68 -13.41 -5.09
CA LEU A 254 3.98 -12.03 -5.52
C LEU A 254 5.49 -11.80 -5.69
N ASN A 255 6.28 -12.16 -4.67
CA ASN A 255 7.73 -11.99 -4.71
C ASN A 255 8.40 -12.76 -5.85
N TYR A 256 7.94 -14.00 -6.09
CA TYR A 256 8.40 -14.81 -7.20
C TYR A 256 8.16 -14.11 -8.55
N PHE A 257 6.94 -13.63 -8.80
CA PHE A 257 6.59 -13.02 -10.08
C PHE A 257 7.29 -11.67 -10.31
N ILE A 258 7.52 -10.87 -9.26
CA ILE A 258 8.32 -9.65 -9.39
C ILE A 258 9.77 -9.98 -9.75
N GLN A 259 10.35 -11.01 -9.11
CA GLN A 259 11.69 -11.47 -9.45
C GLN A 259 11.78 -11.95 -10.90
N GLN A 260 10.82 -12.77 -11.35
CA GLN A 260 10.77 -13.23 -12.73
C GLN A 260 10.63 -12.08 -13.73
N ALA A 261 9.83 -11.06 -13.41
CA ALA A 261 9.71 -9.87 -14.25
C ALA A 261 11.04 -9.11 -14.38
N GLN A 262 11.82 -9.02 -13.30
CA GLN A 262 13.12 -8.34 -13.28
C GLN A 262 14.20 -9.14 -14.02
N GLU A 263 14.23 -10.46 -13.85
CA GLU A 263 15.25 -11.34 -14.46
C GLU A 263 15.02 -11.55 -15.96
N THR A 264 13.76 -11.70 -16.37
CA THR A 264 13.42 -12.04 -17.77
C THR A 264 13.06 -10.82 -18.62
N GLY A 265 12.75 -9.68 -18.00
CA GLY A 265 12.20 -8.51 -18.69
C GLY A 265 10.81 -8.73 -19.31
N THR A 266 10.18 -9.89 -19.07
CA THR A 266 8.88 -10.21 -19.67
C THR A 266 7.75 -9.49 -18.95
N LYS A 267 6.74 -9.06 -19.72
CA LYS A 267 5.61 -8.28 -19.19
C LYS A 267 4.61 -9.11 -18.38
N ALA A 268 4.44 -10.40 -18.70
CA ALA A 268 3.40 -11.22 -18.10
C ALA A 268 3.57 -11.47 -16.58
N PRO A 269 4.78 -11.82 -16.07
CA PRO A 269 5.02 -11.93 -14.63
C PRO A 269 4.74 -10.62 -13.89
N ARG A 270 5.05 -9.47 -14.51
CA ARG A 270 4.74 -8.16 -13.92
C ARG A 270 3.25 -7.97 -13.71
N TYR A 271 2.43 -8.33 -14.69
CA TYR A 271 0.97 -8.23 -14.56
C TYR A 271 0.40 -9.22 -13.57
N ILE A 272 0.90 -10.46 -13.51
CA ILE A 272 0.49 -11.43 -12.48
C ILE A 272 0.85 -10.91 -11.08
N ALA A 273 2.03 -10.31 -10.90
CA ALA A 273 2.39 -9.67 -9.65
C ALA A 273 1.42 -8.53 -9.27
N LEU A 274 0.98 -7.71 -10.25
CA LEU A 274 -0.02 -6.67 -10.01
C LEU A 274 -1.37 -7.26 -9.58
N VAL A 275 -1.83 -8.35 -10.20
CA VAL A 275 -3.06 -9.06 -9.80
C VAL A 275 -2.96 -9.52 -8.34
N ILE A 276 -1.88 -10.23 -7.99
CA ILE A 276 -1.70 -10.79 -6.66
C ILE A 276 -1.60 -9.68 -5.61
N GLY A 277 -0.84 -8.61 -5.90
CA GLY A 277 -0.71 -7.46 -5.00
C GLY A 277 -2.05 -6.73 -4.78
N ALA A 278 -2.83 -6.54 -5.84
CA ALA A 278 -4.14 -5.89 -5.77
C ALA A 278 -5.16 -6.74 -5.01
N LEU A 279 -5.24 -8.05 -5.29
CA LEU A 279 -6.12 -8.97 -4.57
C LEU A 279 -5.72 -9.12 -3.10
N SER A 280 -4.41 -9.15 -2.82
CA SER A 280 -3.88 -9.16 -1.45
C SER A 280 -4.28 -7.91 -0.68
N LEU A 281 -4.20 -6.73 -1.30
CA LEU A 281 -4.62 -5.49 -0.65
C LEU A 281 -6.14 -5.45 -0.49
N MET A 282 -6.88 -5.87 -1.52
CA MET A 282 -8.34 -5.91 -1.54
C MET A 282 -8.89 -6.80 -0.44
N ILE A 283 -8.39 -8.03 -0.23
CA ILE A 283 -8.91 -8.87 0.85
C ILE A 283 -8.60 -8.30 2.24
N MET A 284 -7.45 -7.64 2.40
CA MET A 284 -7.11 -6.97 3.67
C MET A 284 -8.03 -5.78 3.94
N THR A 285 -8.32 -4.94 2.94
CA THR A 285 -9.24 -3.81 3.10
C THR A 285 -10.70 -4.23 3.17
N HIS A 286 -11.06 -5.31 2.49
CA HIS A 286 -12.38 -5.89 2.56
C HIS A 286 -12.68 -6.51 3.93
N ALA A 287 -11.66 -6.96 4.68
CA ALA A 287 -11.83 -7.33 6.09
C ALA A 287 -12.41 -6.17 6.92
N LEU A 288 -11.94 -4.94 6.67
CA LEU A 288 -12.48 -3.73 7.30
C LEU A 288 -13.92 -3.44 6.82
N SER A 289 -14.16 -3.51 5.51
CA SER A 289 -15.50 -3.31 4.95
C SER A 289 -16.52 -4.28 5.56
N PHE A 290 -16.17 -5.56 5.68
CA PHE A 290 -16.98 -6.58 6.30
C PHE A 290 -17.23 -6.31 7.79
N SER A 291 -16.22 -5.87 8.53
CA SER A 291 -16.40 -5.49 9.95
C SER A 291 -17.40 -4.36 10.13
N ILE A 292 -17.38 -3.36 9.24
CA ILE A 292 -18.34 -2.26 9.23
C ILE A 292 -19.74 -2.78 8.91
N TYR A 293 -19.87 -3.58 7.84
CA TYR A 293 -21.15 -4.19 7.47
C TYR A 293 -21.77 -5.01 8.61
N GLN A 294 -20.98 -5.86 9.28
CA GLN A 294 -21.46 -6.66 10.41
C GLN A 294 -21.82 -5.81 11.64
N SER A 295 -21.14 -4.66 11.83
CA SER A 295 -21.38 -3.78 12.98
C SER A 295 -22.56 -2.84 12.78
N GLU A 296 -22.73 -2.30 11.57
CA GLU A 296 -23.70 -1.25 11.23
C GLU A 296 -24.93 -1.79 10.47
N GLY A 297 -24.88 -3.03 9.98
CA GLY A 297 -25.95 -3.68 9.23
C GLY A 297 -26.05 -3.24 7.76
N ALA A 298 -25.16 -2.37 7.29
CA ALA A 298 -25.15 -1.87 5.92
C ALA A 298 -23.72 -1.75 5.38
N TRP A 299 -23.56 -2.00 4.07
CA TRP A 299 -22.28 -1.82 3.40
C TRP A 299 -21.94 -0.34 3.28
N ASN A 300 -20.77 0.06 3.77
CA ASN A 300 -20.26 1.39 3.58
C ASN A 300 -19.78 1.57 2.12
N GLN A 301 -20.49 2.42 1.38
CA GLN A 301 -20.30 2.59 -0.06
C GLN A 301 -18.88 3.06 -0.44
N TYR A 302 -18.24 3.87 0.41
CA TYR A 302 -16.87 4.34 0.17
C TYR A 302 -15.85 3.18 0.17
N PHE A 303 -16.03 2.21 1.07
CA PHE A 303 -15.18 1.02 1.13
C PHE A 303 -15.48 0.03 0.00
N VAL A 304 -16.76 -0.17 -0.32
CA VAL A 304 -17.15 -0.99 -1.49
C VAL A 304 -16.53 -0.41 -2.77
N TRP A 305 -16.55 0.91 -2.93
CA TRP A 305 -15.93 1.56 -4.07
C TRP A 305 -14.41 1.37 -4.11
N PHE A 306 -13.74 1.48 -2.97
CA PHE A 306 -12.32 1.23 -2.88
C PHE A 306 -11.98 -0.23 -3.30
N ASP A 307 -12.77 -1.20 -2.84
CA ASP A 307 -12.64 -2.60 -3.25
C ASP A 307 -12.92 -2.79 -4.74
N VAL A 308 -13.88 -2.06 -5.33
CA VAL A 308 -14.13 -2.05 -6.78
C VAL A 308 -12.95 -1.48 -7.55
N VAL A 309 -12.31 -0.40 -7.08
CA VAL A 309 -11.11 0.17 -7.70
C VAL A 309 -9.97 -0.85 -7.72
N LEU A 310 -9.71 -1.52 -6.59
CA LEU A 310 -8.69 -2.57 -6.50
C LEU A 310 -9.04 -3.80 -7.34
N GLY A 311 -10.31 -4.20 -7.33
CA GLY A 311 -10.83 -5.30 -8.13
C GLY A 311 -10.68 -5.05 -9.63
N MET A 312 -11.04 -3.86 -10.11
CA MET A 312 -10.88 -3.48 -11.51
C MET A 312 -9.41 -3.39 -11.93
N PHE A 313 -8.54 -2.90 -11.04
CA PHE A 313 -7.10 -2.93 -11.28
C PHE A 313 -6.57 -4.36 -11.39
N ALA A 314 -7.02 -5.27 -10.51
CA ALA A 314 -6.68 -6.68 -10.57
C ALA A 314 -7.20 -7.34 -11.84
N VAL A 315 -8.47 -7.14 -12.22
CA VAL A 315 -9.07 -7.71 -13.44
C VAL A 315 -8.39 -7.18 -14.69
N GLY A 316 -8.11 -5.88 -14.76
CA GLY A 316 -7.38 -5.29 -15.89
C GLY A 316 -5.97 -5.87 -16.03
N ALA A 317 -5.22 -5.97 -14.93
CA ALA A 317 -3.91 -6.62 -14.93
C ALA A 317 -4.01 -8.11 -15.31
N PHE A 318 -5.05 -8.80 -14.86
CA PHE A 318 -5.29 -10.20 -15.16
C PHE A 318 -5.51 -10.42 -16.67
N VAL A 319 -6.40 -9.65 -17.29
CA VAL A 319 -6.62 -9.72 -18.74
C VAL A 319 -5.34 -9.36 -19.50
N LEU A 320 -4.60 -8.32 -19.09
CA LEU A 320 -3.33 -7.96 -19.73
C LEU A 320 -2.27 -9.06 -19.63
N ALA A 321 -2.17 -9.75 -18.50
CA ALA A 321 -1.29 -10.91 -18.36
C ALA A 321 -1.65 -11.99 -19.37
N GLY A 322 -2.94 -12.32 -19.50
CA GLY A 322 -3.43 -13.29 -20.48
C GLY A 322 -3.17 -12.86 -21.92
N VAL A 323 -3.36 -11.58 -22.25
CA VAL A 323 -3.12 -11.04 -23.59
C VAL A 323 -1.65 -11.12 -23.96
N VAL A 324 -0.75 -10.70 -23.07
CA VAL A 324 0.70 -10.75 -23.30
C VAL A 324 1.19 -12.18 -23.52
N MET A 325 0.60 -13.17 -22.86
CA MET A 325 0.99 -14.57 -23.02
C MET A 325 0.53 -15.17 -24.36
N ASN A 326 -0.54 -14.65 -24.95
CA ASN A 326 -1.18 -15.25 -26.12
C ASN A 326 -0.98 -14.46 -27.41
N PHE A 327 -0.73 -13.15 -27.33
CA PHE A 327 -0.74 -12.25 -28.48
C PHE A 327 0.50 -11.34 -28.52
N GLY A 328 0.74 -10.74 -29.70
CA GLY A 328 1.86 -9.82 -29.92
C GLY A 328 1.67 -8.43 -29.30
N ASN A 329 2.71 -7.60 -29.40
CA ASN A 329 2.75 -6.25 -28.81
C ASN A 329 1.60 -5.33 -29.28
N THR A 330 1.13 -5.47 -30.53
CA THR A 330 0.03 -4.67 -31.07
C THR A 330 -1.28 -4.93 -30.33
N ALA A 331 -1.65 -6.19 -30.13
CA ALA A 331 -2.84 -6.57 -29.37
C ALA A 331 -2.75 -6.11 -27.91
N TYR A 332 -1.56 -6.17 -27.33
CA TYR A 332 -1.29 -5.63 -26.00
C TYR A 332 -1.57 -4.12 -25.89
N SER A 333 -1.10 -3.30 -26.84
CA SER A 333 -1.32 -1.85 -26.80
C SER A 333 -2.80 -1.48 -26.85
N TYR A 334 -3.55 -2.06 -27.80
CA TYR A 334 -5.00 -1.85 -27.89
C TYR A 334 -5.75 -2.36 -26.67
N SER A 335 -5.39 -3.54 -26.16
CA SER A 335 -6.02 -4.10 -24.95
C SER A 335 -5.79 -3.21 -23.74
N ARG A 336 -4.59 -2.63 -23.60
CA ARG A 336 -4.27 -1.71 -22.49
C ARG A 336 -5.11 -0.44 -22.55
N GLU A 337 -5.25 0.17 -23.73
CA GLU A 337 -6.08 1.36 -23.91
C GLU A 337 -7.56 1.06 -23.65
N PHE A 338 -8.06 -0.04 -24.23
CA PHE A 338 -9.43 -0.49 -23.99
C PHE A 338 -9.69 -0.77 -22.50
N LEU A 339 -8.80 -1.49 -21.82
CA LEU A 339 -8.96 -1.80 -20.39
C LEU A 339 -8.86 -0.56 -19.50
N ASN A 340 -8.07 0.45 -19.88
CA ASN A 340 -8.06 1.72 -19.17
C ASN A 340 -9.39 2.45 -19.30
N ILE A 341 -9.98 2.49 -20.51
CA ILE A 341 -11.29 3.10 -20.75
C ILE A 341 -12.38 2.32 -20.01
N TYR A 342 -12.39 1.00 -20.17
CA TYR A 342 -13.33 0.08 -19.52
C TYR A 342 -13.28 0.17 -17.99
N GLY A 343 -12.07 0.10 -17.42
CA GLY A 343 -11.84 0.20 -15.98
C GLY A 343 -12.25 1.57 -15.42
N SER A 344 -11.88 2.64 -16.12
CA SER A 344 -12.26 4.00 -15.70
C SER A 344 -13.77 4.19 -15.77
N ALA A 345 -14.43 3.69 -16.83
CA ALA A 345 -15.89 3.74 -16.94
C ALA A 345 -16.57 3.02 -15.77
N ILE A 346 -16.16 1.78 -15.45
CA ILE A 346 -16.74 1.03 -14.34
C ILE A 346 -16.50 1.72 -13.00
N VAL A 347 -15.28 2.20 -12.73
CA VAL A 347 -14.97 2.93 -11.49
C VAL A 347 -15.79 4.23 -11.39
N CYS A 348 -15.98 4.94 -12.50
CA CYS A 348 -16.78 6.14 -12.57
C CYS A 348 -18.28 5.86 -12.40
N PHE A 349 -18.82 4.76 -12.95
CA PHE A 349 -20.24 4.42 -12.78
C PHE A 349 -20.54 3.77 -11.43
N ALA A 350 -19.55 3.13 -10.81
CA ALA A 350 -19.70 2.44 -9.53
C ALA A 350 -19.98 3.36 -8.33
N PHE A 351 -19.62 4.65 -8.37
CA PHE A 351 -19.69 5.53 -7.19
C PHE A 351 -20.77 6.61 -7.19
N PRO A 352 -20.89 7.47 -8.21
CA PRO A 352 -21.90 8.53 -8.21
C PRO A 352 -23.29 8.00 -8.54
N ASP A 353 -23.39 7.05 -9.47
CA ASP A 353 -24.67 6.63 -10.03
C ASP A 353 -25.32 5.45 -9.28
N VAL A 354 -24.55 4.60 -8.60
CA VAL A 354 -25.11 3.55 -7.71
C VAL A 354 -25.65 4.16 -6.40
N ILE A 355 -24.89 5.08 -5.78
CA ILE A 355 -25.37 5.82 -4.59
C ILE A 355 -26.56 6.71 -4.95
N GLY A 356 -26.58 7.26 -6.17
CA GLY A 356 -27.70 8.03 -6.70
C GLY A 356 -28.92 7.19 -7.13
N GLY A 357 -28.90 5.86 -6.98
CA GLY A 357 -30.00 4.96 -7.34
C GLY A 357 -30.28 4.85 -8.84
N ARG A 358 -29.34 5.27 -9.70
CA ARG A 358 -29.51 5.29 -11.16
C ARG A 358 -29.16 3.95 -11.82
N TYR A 359 -28.30 3.15 -11.21
CA TYR A 359 -27.94 1.81 -11.68
C TYR A 359 -27.97 0.79 -10.54
N GLU A 360 -28.40 -0.42 -10.86
CA GLU A 360 -28.35 -1.57 -9.96
C GLU A 360 -26.92 -2.09 -9.85
N GLN A 361 -26.49 -2.39 -8.62
CA GLN A 361 -25.15 -2.90 -8.33
C GLN A 361 -24.84 -4.21 -9.06
N GLU A 362 -25.88 -5.03 -9.32
CA GLU A 362 -25.80 -6.29 -10.07
C GLU A 362 -25.25 -6.13 -11.49
N VAL A 363 -25.59 -5.02 -12.16
CA VAL A 363 -25.12 -4.73 -13.52
C VAL A 363 -23.61 -4.49 -13.54
N LEU A 364 -23.06 -3.84 -12.50
CA LEU A 364 -21.62 -3.61 -12.38
C LEU A 364 -20.86 -4.92 -12.12
N TRP A 365 -21.42 -5.80 -11.29
CA TRP A 365 -20.84 -7.12 -11.04
C TRP A 365 -20.78 -7.97 -12.30
N LEU A 366 -21.77 -7.86 -13.19
CA LEU A 366 -21.78 -8.54 -14.48
C LEU A 366 -20.62 -8.09 -15.38
N PHE A 367 -20.33 -6.79 -15.43
CA PHE A 367 -19.17 -6.27 -16.17
C PHE A 367 -17.83 -6.74 -15.57
N ILE A 368 -17.69 -6.72 -14.25
CA ILE A 368 -16.50 -7.28 -13.58
C ILE A 368 -16.35 -8.77 -13.94
N GLY A 369 -17.45 -9.52 -13.89
CA GLY A 369 -17.52 -10.92 -14.29
C GLY A 369 -17.08 -11.18 -15.72
N PHE A 370 -17.47 -10.32 -16.68
CA PHE A 370 -17.02 -10.42 -18.07
C PHE A 370 -15.50 -10.29 -18.20
N GLY A 371 -14.89 -9.35 -17.47
CA GLY A 371 -13.43 -9.18 -17.46
C GLY A 371 -12.71 -10.40 -16.87
N ILE A 372 -13.23 -10.97 -15.78
CA ILE A 372 -12.72 -12.20 -15.17
C ILE A 372 -12.83 -13.37 -16.15
N ALA A 373 -13.98 -13.55 -16.80
CA ALA A 373 -14.21 -14.61 -17.77
C ALA A 373 -13.27 -14.51 -18.98
N ALA A 374 -13.12 -13.30 -19.54
CA ALA A 374 -12.20 -13.04 -20.65
C ALA A 374 -10.75 -13.39 -20.26
N GLY A 375 -10.31 -12.95 -19.08
CA GLY A 375 -8.99 -13.33 -18.55
C GLY A 375 -8.86 -14.84 -18.39
N MET A 376 -9.85 -15.51 -17.79
CA MET A 376 -9.80 -16.95 -17.53
C MET A 376 -9.67 -17.75 -18.82
N LEU A 377 -10.41 -17.38 -19.88
CA LEU A 377 -10.31 -18.01 -21.19
C LEU A 377 -8.88 -17.91 -21.77
N LEU A 378 -8.23 -16.76 -21.60
CA LEU A 378 -6.84 -16.57 -22.05
C LEU A 378 -5.86 -17.44 -21.26
N PHE A 379 -6.03 -17.57 -19.94
CA PHE A 379 -5.19 -18.43 -19.11
C PHE A 379 -5.42 -19.91 -19.38
N ILE A 380 -6.67 -20.34 -19.62
CA ILE A 380 -6.99 -21.71 -20.08
C ILE A 380 -6.26 -21.99 -21.40
N ARG A 381 -6.33 -21.07 -22.36
CA ARG A 381 -5.62 -21.22 -23.64
C ARG A 381 -4.11 -21.34 -23.45
N THR A 382 -3.51 -20.51 -22.59
CA THR A 382 -2.09 -20.61 -22.23
C THR A 382 -1.76 -21.98 -21.64
N SER A 383 -2.58 -22.46 -20.72
CA SER A 383 -2.38 -23.76 -20.07
C SER A 383 -2.49 -24.92 -21.07
N ILE A 384 -3.49 -24.92 -21.95
CA ILE A 384 -3.61 -25.91 -23.04
C ILE A 384 -2.35 -25.91 -23.91
N ARG A 385 -1.79 -24.73 -24.22
CA ARG A 385 -0.54 -24.62 -24.98
C ARG A 385 0.64 -25.21 -24.21
N ILE A 386 0.79 -24.93 -22.92
CA ILE A 386 1.84 -25.49 -22.07
C ILE A 386 1.71 -27.02 -21.99
N ALA A 387 0.49 -27.54 -21.84
CA ALA A 387 0.23 -28.98 -21.80
C ALA A 387 0.60 -29.67 -23.12
N ARG A 388 0.25 -29.05 -24.26
CA ARG A 388 0.63 -29.54 -25.61
C ARG A 388 2.14 -29.52 -25.85
N LEU A 389 2.89 -28.69 -25.13
CA LEU A 389 4.36 -28.65 -25.16
C LEU A 389 5.01 -29.69 -24.24
N GLY A 390 4.23 -30.63 -23.67
CA GLY A 390 4.74 -31.72 -22.82
C GLY A 390 4.84 -31.39 -21.34
N ALA A 391 4.42 -30.19 -20.91
CA ALA A 391 4.51 -29.73 -19.51
C ALA A 391 3.14 -29.75 -18.80
N GLY A 392 2.39 -30.86 -18.91
CA GLY A 392 1.02 -30.99 -18.39
C GLY A 392 0.87 -30.68 -16.89
N THR A 393 1.78 -31.16 -16.05
CA THR A 393 1.76 -30.88 -14.60
C THR A 393 1.95 -29.40 -14.28
N ALA A 394 2.79 -28.70 -15.04
CA ALA A 394 3.00 -27.26 -14.88
C ALA A 394 1.77 -26.46 -15.34
N ALA A 395 1.15 -26.88 -16.45
CA ALA A 395 -0.08 -26.31 -16.96
C ALA A 395 -1.24 -26.39 -15.95
N PHE A 396 -1.40 -27.55 -15.30
CA PHE A 396 -2.40 -27.79 -14.26
C PHE A 396 -2.17 -26.92 -13.02
N ARG A 397 -0.95 -26.91 -12.47
CA ARG A 397 -0.60 -26.08 -11.31
C ARG A 397 -0.77 -24.59 -11.59
N PHE A 398 -0.44 -24.15 -12.80
CA PHE A 398 -0.62 -22.76 -13.21
C PHE A 398 -2.11 -22.35 -13.23
N ILE A 399 -3.00 -23.18 -13.77
CA ILE A 399 -4.45 -22.92 -13.69
C ILE A 399 -4.90 -22.89 -12.23
N LEU A 400 -4.55 -23.90 -11.43
CA LEU A 400 -4.99 -23.97 -10.04
C LEU A 400 -4.56 -22.74 -9.23
N PHE A 401 -3.32 -22.29 -9.44
CA PHE A 401 -2.81 -21.07 -8.82
C PHE A 401 -3.66 -19.85 -9.20
N ILE A 402 -3.87 -19.63 -10.50
CA ILE A 402 -4.63 -18.48 -11.00
C ILE A 402 -6.09 -18.51 -10.53
N THR A 403 -6.75 -19.67 -10.59
CA THR A 403 -8.13 -19.82 -10.11
C THR A 403 -8.22 -19.62 -8.60
N SER A 404 -7.24 -20.11 -7.83
CA SER A 404 -7.23 -19.91 -6.38
C SER A 404 -7.04 -18.44 -6.00
N ALA A 405 -6.18 -17.72 -6.70
CA ALA A 405 -5.97 -16.29 -6.46
C ALA A 405 -7.24 -15.49 -6.75
N LEU A 406 -7.93 -15.76 -7.86
CA LEU A 406 -9.20 -15.13 -8.19
C LEU A 406 -10.32 -15.51 -7.21
N ALA A 407 -10.37 -16.77 -6.78
CA ALA A 407 -11.36 -17.26 -5.83
C ALA A 407 -11.31 -16.50 -4.51
N VAL A 408 -10.11 -16.16 -4.01
CA VAL A 408 -9.96 -15.30 -2.82
C VAL A 408 -10.69 -13.97 -3.00
N GLY A 409 -10.52 -13.33 -4.16
CA GLY A 409 -11.17 -12.05 -4.46
C GLY A 409 -12.70 -12.17 -4.55
N ILE A 410 -13.19 -13.17 -5.27
CA ILE A 410 -14.64 -13.42 -5.45
C ILE A 410 -15.29 -13.75 -4.10
N VAL A 411 -14.71 -14.67 -3.33
CA VAL A 411 -15.24 -15.10 -2.03
C VAL A 411 -15.29 -13.92 -1.05
N SER A 412 -14.31 -13.02 -1.11
CA SER A 412 -14.34 -11.80 -0.30
C SER A 412 -15.50 -10.89 -0.72
N MET A 413 -15.54 -10.50 -2.01
CA MET A 413 -16.54 -9.55 -2.50
C MET A 413 -18.00 -10.01 -2.35
N PHE A 414 -18.24 -11.32 -2.37
CA PHE A 414 -19.58 -11.91 -2.23
C PHE A 414 -19.76 -12.63 -0.89
N SER A 415 -19.00 -12.25 0.14
CA SER A 415 -19.01 -12.92 1.45
C SER A 415 -20.37 -12.86 2.16
N ASP A 416 -21.21 -11.87 1.87
CA ASP A 416 -22.58 -11.73 2.37
C ASP A 416 -23.58 -12.68 1.70
N ASN A 417 -23.26 -13.20 0.52
CA ASN A 417 -24.14 -14.09 -0.25
C ASN A 417 -23.98 -15.57 0.13
N PHE A 418 -23.03 -15.91 1.00
CA PHE A 418 -22.78 -17.29 1.43
C PHE A 418 -22.88 -17.43 2.96
N PRO A 419 -23.31 -18.59 3.48
CA PRO A 419 -23.19 -18.89 4.89
C PRO A 419 -21.76 -18.70 5.41
N PHE A 420 -21.62 -18.08 6.57
CA PHE A 420 -20.31 -17.69 7.13
C PHE A 420 -19.28 -18.83 7.19
N GLY A 421 -19.71 -20.03 7.60
CA GLY A 421 -18.83 -21.20 7.65
C GLY A 421 -18.30 -21.62 6.27
N ILE A 422 -19.08 -21.42 5.21
CA ILE A 422 -18.67 -21.68 3.82
C ILE A 422 -17.64 -20.63 3.39
N VAL A 423 -17.86 -19.35 3.70
CA VAL A 423 -16.90 -18.27 3.39
C VAL A 423 -15.53 -18.55 4.01
N LEU A 424 -15.49 -18.89 5.31
CA LEU A 424 -14.24 -19.24 5.99
C LEU A 424 -13.55 -20.45 5.35
N ALA A 425 -14.30 -21.51 5.04
CA ALA A 425 -13.76 -22.69 4.39
C ALA A 425 -13.19 -22.36 3.00
N LEU A 426 -13.89 -21.54 2.21
CA LEU A 426 -13.46 -21.13 0.88
C LEU A 426 -12.21 -20.23 0.92
N LEU A 427 -12.13 -19.29 1.87
CA LEU A 427 -10.93 -18.49 2.08
C LEU A 427 -9.74 -19.38 2.47
N ALA A 428 -9.90 -20.25 3.47
CA ALA A 428 -8.86 -21.17 3.90
C ALA A 428 -8.40 -22.11 2.78
N PHE A 429 -9.33 -22.68 2.02
CA PHE A 429 -9.03 -23.56 0.90
C PHE A 429 -8.30 -22.82 -0.22
N SER A 430 -8.71 -21.58 -0.53
CA SER A 430 -8.06 -20.75 -1.54
C SER A 430 -6.61 -20.41 -1.14
N VAL A 431 -6.35 -20.20 0.16
CA VAL A 431 -4.99 -20.03 0.69
C VAL A 431 -4.16 -21.29 0.52
N ILE A 432 -4.67 -22.43 0.95
CA ILE A 432 -3.98 -23.71 0.84
C ILE A 432 -3.64 -24.00 -0.62
N LEU A 433 -4.60 -23.81 -1.53
CA LEU A 433 -4.38 -23.99 -2.97
C LEU A 433 -3.37 -23.01 -3.54
N SER A 434 -3.43 -21.73 -3.18
CA SER A 434 -2.51 -20.70 -3.65
C SER A 434 -1.08 -21.01 -3.22
N LEU A 435 -0.89 -21.42 -1.96
CA LEU A 435 0.42 -21.81 -1.44
C LEU A 435 0.93 -23.11 -2.06
N ALA A 436 0.09 -24.15 -2.11
CA ALA A 436 0.47 -25.46 -2.63
C ALA A 436 0.80 -25.44 -4.13
N ASN A 437 0.17 -24.55 -4.89
CA ASN A 437 0.36 -24.42 -6.34
C ASN A 437 1.24 -23.22 -6.71
N SER A 438 1.78 -22.49 -5.73
CA SER A 438 2.74 -21.42 -6.00
C SER A 438 4.03 -22.00 -6.62
N PRO A 439 4.65 -21.30 -7.59
CA PRO A 439 5.95 -21.70 -8.14
C PRO A 439 6.99 -21.85 -7.00
N PRO A 440 7.84 -22.89 -7.00
CA PRO A 440 8.50 -23.37 -5.79
C PRO A 440 9.53 -22.39 -5.24
N VAL A 441 9.24 -21.86 -4.04
CA VAL A 441 10.23 -21.25 -3.11
C VAL A 441 11.16 -22.32 -2.49
N ILE A 442 10.81 -23.60 -2.59
CA ILE A 442 11.50 -24.71 -1.92
C ILE A 442 12.94 -24.95 -2.45
N ARG A 443 13.32 -24.46 -3.65
CA ARG A 443 14.71 -24.60 -4.15
C ARG A 443 15.72 -23.64 -3.51
N PHE A 444 15.29 -22.55 -2.86
CA PHE A 444 16.22 -21.63 -2.19
C PHE A 444 16.68 -22.11 -0.81
N ILE A 445 15.85 -22.91 -0.12
CA ILE A 445 16.18 -23.46 1.20
C ILE A 445 16.95 -24.80 1.07
N SER A 446 16.64 -25.60 0.04
CA SER A 446 17.35 -26.88 -0.19
C SER A 446 18.75 -26.72 -0.80
N ARG A 447 19.03 -25.66 -1.58
CA ARG A 447 20.38 -25.43 -2.12
C ARG A 447 21.38 -24.94 -1.09
N ARG A 448 20.94 -24.24 -0.03
CA ARG A 448 21.82 -23.83 1.07
C ARG A 448 22.21 -25.00 1.98
N THR A 449 21.38 -26.04 2.06
CA THR A 449 21.68 -27.26 2.81
C THR A 449 22.43 -28.31 1.98
N SER A 450 22.34 -28.28 0.65
CA SER A 450 23.17 -29.13 -0.21
C SER A 450 24.58 -28.57 -0.45
N SER A 451 24.74 -27.24 -0.58
CA SER A 451 26.08 -26.64 -0.78
C SER A 451 26.96 -26.62 0.48
N GLN A 452 26.41 -26.94 1.66
CA GLN A 452 27.19 -27.15 2.89
C GLN A 452 27.60 -28.62 3.11
N LYS A 453 27.08 -29.56 2.31
CA LYS A 453 27.46 -30.99 2.37
C LYS A 453 28.37 -31.44 1.23
N GLU A 454 28.58 -30.63 0.21
CA GLU A 454 29.53 -30.90 -0.89
C GLU A 454 30.86 -30.13 -0.73
N GLY A 455 31.08 -29.50 0.43
CA GLY A 455 32.29 -28.74 0.75
C GLY A 455 32.86 -29.02 2.15
N SER A 456 32.62 -30.21 2.69
CA SER A 456 33.26 -30.73 3.92
C SER A 456 33.95 -32.05 3.64
#